data_AF-G5J5R2-F1
#
_entry.id   AF-G5J5R2-F1
#
_cell.length_a   1.000
_cell.length_b   1.000
_cell.length_c   1.000
_cell.angle_alpha   90.00
_cell.angle_beta   90.00
_cell.angle_gamma   90.00
#
_symmetry.space_group_name_H-M   'P 1'
#
loop_
_entity.id
_entity.type
_entity.pdbx_description
1 polymer ?
#
loop_
_entity_poly.entity_id
_entity_poly.type
_entity_poly.pdbx_seq_one_letter_code
_entity_poly.pdbx_strand_id
1 'polypeptide(L)'
;MTIVTQLTLTFNYLGAFLPIDSVLSTQGIMVMLLAAYGLAMWMFLTSAPKVYTIMVSDLEVARQFYEGLLQLNVADVPLHYYYNYEQSLGTAGIDAFYMYSDATATATSNYGNRDGLWYQLKKNTQLHIIAGASYGEKNRQRHVCFDNECLEDILLRVESRRLKYKVRRRKPLNFLVKDIDQRIIEMVEVKN
;
A
#
# COMPACT_ATOMS: atom_id res chain seq x y z
N MET A 1 -6.64 -1.80 49.61
CA MET A 1 -7.84 -2.62 49.30
C MET A 1 -8.99 -1.74 48.74
N THR A 2 -8.66 -0.77 47.88
CA THR A 2 -9.59 0.32 47.47
C THR A 2 -9.59 0.60 45.96
N ILE A 3 -8.67 0.02 45.19
CA ILE A 3 -8.57 0.21 43.73
C ILE A 3 -9.44 -0.80 42.96
N VAL A 4 -9.63 -2.00 43.50
CA VAL A 4 -10.42 -3.07 42.86
C VAL A 4 -11.92 -2.74 42.82
N THR A 5 -12.42 -2.00 43.82
CA THR A 5 -13.84 -1.62 43.93
C THR A 5 -14.26 -0.52 42.96
N GLN A 6 -13.36 0.36 42.51
CA GLN A 6 -13.70 1.42 41.56
C GLN A 6 -13.79 0.91 40.10
N LEU A 7 -13.05 -0.13 39.75
CA LEU A 7 -13.07 -0.71 38.40
C LEU A 7 -14.35 -1.52 38.12
N THR A 8 -14.95 -2.11 39.15
CA THR A 8 -16.25 -2.80 39.05
C THR A 8 -17.43 -1.85 38.98
N LEU A 9 -17.34 -0.66 39.57
CA LEU A 9 -18.45 0.31 39.60
C LEU A 9 -18.66 0.98 38.23
N THR A 10 -17.60 1.31 37.49
CA THR A 10 -17.72 1.92 36.15
C THR A 10 -18.29 0.98 35.08
N PHE A 11 -18.09 -0.33 35.21
CA PHE A 11 -18.66 -1.32 34.27
C PHE A 11 -20.17 -1.55 34.47
N ASN A 12 -20.69 -1.32 35.69
CA ASN A 12 -22.10 -1.53 36.02
C ASN A 12 -23.02 -0.39 35.54
N TYR A 13 -22.50 0.84 35.34
CA TYR A 13 -23.31 1.94 34.84
C TYR A 13 -23.56 1.91 33.33
N LEU A 14 -22.75 1.16 32.56
CA LEU A 14 -23.01 0.94 31.14
C LEU A 14 -24.04 -0.19 30.91
N GLY A 15 -24.13 -1.16 31.83
CA GLY A 15 -25.05 -2.30 31.75
C GLY A 15 -26.45 -2.06 32.32
N ALA A 16 -26.63 -1.04 33.18
CA ALA A 16 -27.91 -0.74 33.83
C ALA A 16 -28.88 0.13 33.00
N PHE A 17 -28.51 0.53 31.78
CA PHE A 17 -29.33 1.39 30.91
C PHE A 17 -29.99 0.69 29.72
N LEU A 18 -29.79 -0.62 29.56
CA LEU A 18 -30.43 -1.41 28.50
C LEU A 18 -31.44 -2.37 29.13
N PRO A 19 -32.73 -2.02 29.24
CA PRO A 19 -33.75 -2.99 29.58
C PRO A 19 -33.71 -4.08 28.52
N ILE A 20 -33.48 -5.32 28.95
CA ILE A 20 -33.23 -6.49 28.08
C ILE A 20 -34.41 -6.68 27.11
N ASP A 21 -35.62 -6.29 27.52
CA ASP A 21 -36.83 -6.28 26.70
C ASP A 21 -36.80 -5.27 25.54
N SER A 22 -36.10 -4.14 25.68
CA SER A 22 -35.88 -3.20 24.58
C SER A 22 -34.75 -3.62 23.63
N VAL A 23 -33.81 -4.45 24.07
CA VAL A 23 -32.69 -4.95 23.23
C VAL A 23 -33.17 -6.03 22.25
N LEU A 24 -34.16 -6.85 22.65
CA LEU A 24 -34.77 -7.89 21.81
C LEU A 24 -36.03 -7.44 21.05
N SER A 25 -36.44 -6.17 21.18
CA SER A 25 -37.52 -5.57 20.40
C SER A 25 -37.10 -5.32 18.95
N THR A 26 -38.05 -5.21 18.01
CA THR A 26 -37.77 -4.92 16.58
C THR A 26 -36.96 -3.64 16.40
N GLN A 27 -37.21 -2.62 17.22
CA GLN A 27 -36.45 -1.37 17.22
C GLN A 27 -35.05 -1.53 17.84
N GLY A 28 -34.92 -2.33 18.91
CA GLY A 28 -33.63 -2.65 19.52
C GLY A 28 -32.71 -3.43 18.59
N ILE A 29 -33.26 -4.44 17.91
CA ILE A 29 -32.56 -5.22 16.88
C ILE A 29 -32.13 -4.30 15.74
N MET A 30 -32.97 -3.37 15.30
CA MET A 30 -32.63 -2.42 14.24
C MET A 30 -31.44 -1.52 14.63
N VAL A 31 -31.42 -1.00 15.87
CA VAL A 31 -30.30 -0.19 16.37
C VAL A 31 -29.03 -1.03 16.55
N MET A 32 -29.15 -2.27 17.05
CA MET A 32 -28.02 -3.18 17.21
C MET A 32 -27.40 -3.56 15.86
N LEU A 33 -28.22 -3.81 14.84
CA LEU A 33 -27.76 -4.07 13.47
C LEU A 33 -27.02 -2.86 12.88
N LEU A 34 -27.54 -1.65 13.08
CA LEU A 34 -26.87 -0.42 12.64
C LEU A 34 -25.53 -0.23 13.36
N ALA A 35 -25.48 -0.46 14.67
CA ALA A 35 -24.23 -0.39 15.43
C ALA A 35 -23.22 -1.45 14.97
N ALA A 36 -23.67 -2.69 14.78
CA ALA A 36 -22.83 -3.79 14.28
C ALA A 36 -22.27 -3.48 12.88
N TYR A 37 -23.10 -2.94 11.98
CA TYR A 37 -22.66 -2.52 10.65
C TYR A 37 -21.65 -1.37 10.73
N GLY A 38 -21.92 -0.35 11.54
CA GLY A 38 -20.99 0.77 11.75
C GLY A 38 -19.63 0.31 12.27
N LEU A 39 -19.62 -0.61 13.24
CA LEU A 39 -18.39 -1.21 13.76
C LEU A 39 -17.66 -2.05 12.70
N ALA A 40 -18.38 -2.86 11.93
CA ALA A 40 -17.80 -3.65 10.84
C ALA A 40 -17.17 -2.75 9.77
N MET A 41 -17.85 -1.66 9.40
CA MET A 41 -17.35 -0.68 8.44
C MET A 41 -16.11 0.06 8.96
N TRP A 42 -16.10 0.44 10.24
CA TRP A 42 -14.92 1.03 10.89
C TRP A 42 -13.72 0.09 10.86
N MET A 43 -13.91 -1.19 11.21
CA MET A 43 -12.84 -2.20 11.17
C MET A 43 -12.33 -2.42 9.74
N PHE A 44 -13.22 -2.41 8.75
CA PHE A 44 -12.85 -2.53 7.34
C PHE A 44 -11.99 -1.35 6.87
N LEU A 45 -12.43 -0.12 7.13
CA LEU A 45 -11.72 1.09 6.69
C LEU A 45 -10.35 1.24 7.37
N THR A 46 -10.24 0.86 8.64
CA THR A 46 -8.96 0.90 9.37
C THR A 46 -7.99 -0.20 8.95
N SER A 47 -8.50 -1.30 8.37
CA SER A 47 -7.68 -2.42 7.88
C SER A 47 -7.17 -2.20 6.45
N ALA A 48 -7.65 -1.18 5.74
CA ALA A 48 -7.32 -0.97 4.34
C ALA A 48 -5.79 -0.87 4.12
N PRO A 49 -5.23 -1.57 3.12
CA PRO A 49 -3.81 -1.49 2.80
C PRO A 49 -3.47 -0.11 2.26
N LYS A 50 -2.39 0.48 2.76
CA LYS A 50 -1.86 1.74 2.23
C LYS A 50 -1.03 1.48 0.98
N VAL A 51 -1.21 2.28 -0.06
CA VAL A 51 -0.37 2.24 -1.27
C VAL A 51 0.33 3.57 -1.41
N TYR A 52 1.66 3.55 -1.47
CA TYR A 52 2.46 4.74 -1.77
C TYR A 52 3.00 4.67 -3.18
N THR A 53 3.04 5.81 -3.86
CA THR A 53 3.57 5.92 -5.21
C THR A 53 4.90 6.67 -5.21
N ILE A 54 5.91 6.09 -5.87
CA ILE A 54 7.19 6.75 -6.14
C ILE A 54 7.37 6.88 -7.64
N MET A 55 7.62 8.10 -8.08
CA MET A 55 8.03 8.38 -9.44
C MET A 55 9.54 8.30 -9.55
N VAL A 56 10.04 7.51 -10.49
CA VAL A 56 11.49 7.32 -10.72
C VAL A 56 11.89 7.81 -12.10
N SER A 57 13.16 8.17 -12.22
CA SER A 57 13.77 8.56 -13.50
C SER A 57 14.03 7.37 -14.42
N ASP A 58 14.39 6.22 -13.84
CA ASP A 58 14.66 4.99 -14.58
C ASP A 58 14.13 3.78 -13.78
N LEU A 59 13.25 3.01 -14.41
CA LEU A 59 12.63 1.83 -13.78
C LEU A 59 13.63 0.70 -13.56
N GLU A 60 14.61 0.51 -14.44
CA GLU A 60 15.54 -0.62 -14.33
C GLU A 60 16.53 -0.38 -13.17
N VAL A 61 16.98 0.87 -13.01
CA VAL A 61 17.79 1.27 -11.85
C VAL A 61 16.98 1.15 -10.57
N ALA A 62 15.71 1.56 -10.59
CA ALA A 62 14.83 1.41 -9.45
C ALA A 62 14.64 -0.07 -9.09
N ARG A 63 14.37 -0.94 -10.05
CA ARG A 63 14.22 -2.39 -9.85
C ARG A 63 15.44 -2.97 -9.14
N GLN A 64 16.65 -2.68 -9.62
CA GLN A 64 17.91 -3.11 -9.00
C GLN A 64 18.06 -2.59 -7.57
N PHE A 65 17.68 -1.35 -7.32
CA PHE A 65 17.75 -0.75 -5.99
C PHE A 65 16.72 -1.36 -5.00
N TYR A 66 15.46 -1.49 -5.39
CA TYR A 66 14.40 -1.97 -4.51
C TYR A 66 14.44 -3.50 -4.33
N GLU A 67 14.63 -4.28 -5.40
CA GLU A 67 14.72 -5.75 -5.31
C GLU A 67 16.12 -6.22 -4.89
N GLY A 68 17.17 -5.61 -5.42
CA GLY A 68 18.54 -6.07 -5.17
C GLY A 68 19.05 -5.58 -3.83
N LEU A 69 19.09 -4.26 -3.63
CA LEU A 69 19.70 -3.64 -2.46
C LEU A 69 18.81 -3.64 -1.23
N LEU A 70 17.57 -3.19 -1.38
CA LEU A 70 16.62 -3.16 -0.27
C LEU A 70 15.98 -4.54 -0.02
N GLN A 71 16.01 -5.43 -1.03
CA GLN A 71 15.37 -6.75 -1.04
C GLN A 71 13.91 -6.67 -0.62
N LEU A 72 13.15 -5.82 -1.31
CA LEU A 72 11.72 -5.75 -1.12
C LEU A 72 11.08 -6.98 -1.76
N ASN A 73 10.10 -7.54 -1.07
CA ASN A 73 9.30 -8.61 -1.66
C ASN A 73 8.49 -8.02 -2.82
N VAL A 74 8.61 -8.65 -3.99
CA VAL A 74 7.75 -8.37 -5.13
C VAL A 74 6.31 -8.65 -4.70
N ALA A 75 5.43 -7.66 -4.90
CA ALA A 75 4.02 -7.80 -4.61
C ALA A 75 3.26 -7.99 -5.92
N ASP A 76 2.38 -9.00 -5.97
CA ASP A 76 1.49 -9.16 -7.10
C ASP A 76 0.47 -8.01 -7.10
N VAL A 77 0.33 -7.39 -8.26
CA VAL A 77 -0.50 -6.20 -8.50
C VAL A 77 -1.95 -6.49 -8.07
N PRO A 78 -2.56 -5.75 -7.12
CA PRO A 78 -3.97 -5.96 -6.72
C PRO A 78 -4.99 -5.63 -7.82
N LEU A 79 -4.54 -5.06 -8.94
CA LEU A 79 -5.36 -4.48 -10.00
C LEU A 79 -6.07 -5.51 -10.90
N HIS A 80 -5.81 -6.81 -10.74
CA HIS A 80 -6.56 -7.83 -11.50
C HIS A 80 -8.08 -7.80 -11.21
N TYR A 81 -8.52 -7.11 -10.16
CA TYR A 81 -9.94 -6.90 -9.88
C TYR A 81 -10.56 -5.66 -10.56
N TYR A 82 -9.77 -4.69 -11.01
CA TYR A 82 -10.30 -3.39 -11.48
C TYR A 82 -10.22 -3.18 -13.00
N TYR A 83 -9.22 -3.73 -13.69
CA TYR A 83 -9.05 -3.54 -15.14
C TYR A 83 -9.68 -4.63 -16.02
N ASN A 84 -10.20 -5.71 -15.43
CA ASN A 84 -10.88 -6.77 -16.18
C ASN A 84 -12.35 -6.46 -16.52
N TYR A 85 -12.85 -5.27 -16.19
CA TYR A 85 -14.23 -4.89 -16.52
C TYR A 85 -14.41 -4.66 -18.04
N GLU A 86 -13.36 -4.23 -18.74
CA GLU A 86 -13.47 -3.86 -20.15
C GLU A 86 -13.18 -5.02 -21.11
N GLN A 87 -12.42 -6.03 -20.68
CA GLN A 87 -12.15 -7.20 -21.52
C GLN A 87 -13.35 -8.17 -21.60
N SER A 88 -14.24 -8.16 -20.60
CA SER A 88 -15.46 -8.98 -20.59
C SER A 88 -16.61 -8.36 -21.40
N LEU A 89 -16.69 -7.02 -21.49
CA LEU A 89 -17.76 -6.36 -22.25
C LEU A 89 -17.51 -6.33 -23.78
N GLY A 90 -16.26 -6.51 -24.23
CA GLY A 90 -15.92 -6.55 -25.65
C GLY A 90 -16.14 -7.90 -26.36
N THR A 91 -16.42 -8.98 -25.61
CA THR A 91 -16.52 -10.36 -26.14
C THR A 91 -17.89 -11.01 -25.96
N ALA A 92 -18.92 -10.26 -25.55
CA ALA A 92 -20.29 -10.75 -25.38
C ALA A 92 -21.03 -11.14 -26.68
N GLY A 93 -20.32 -11.39 -27.77
CA GLY A 93 -20.89 -11.79 -29.07
C GLY A 93 -20.18 -12.97 -29.76
N ILE A 94 -19.10 -13.51 -29.20
CA ILE A 94 -18.44 -14.71 -29.75
C ILE A 94 -18.49 -15.85 -28.72
N ASP A 95 -19.26 -16.85 -29.12
CA ASP A 95 -19.57 -18.09 -28.41
C ASP A 95 -18.32 -18.74 -27.81
N ALA A 96 -18.27 -18.86 -26.48
CA ALA A 96 -17.12 -19.37 -25.71
C ALA A 96 -16.80 -20.86 -25.95
N PHE A 97 -17.57 -21.54 -26.81
CA PHE A 97 -17.39 -22.95 -27.12
C PHE A 97 -16.44 -23.25 -28.28
N TYR A 98 -16.02 -22.25 -29.07
CA TYR A 98 -15.20 -22.48 -30.27
C TYR A 98 -13.70 -22.14 -30.13
N MET A 99 -13.23 -21.67 -28.98
CA MET A 99 -11.80 -21.38 -28.75
C MET A 99 -11.03 -22.50 -28.03
N TYR A 100 -11.46 -23.75 -28.16
CA TYR A 100 -10.63 -24.91 -27.81
C TYR A 100 -9.84 -25.37 -29.05
N SER A 101 -8.90 -24.55 -29.50
CA SER A 101 -7.82 -24.99 -30.38
C SER A 101 -6.59 -24.14 -30.15
N ASP A 102 -5.58 -24.78 -29.56
CA ASP A 102 -4.19 -24.34 -29.44
C ASP A 102 -3.95 -22.91 -28.95
N ALA A 103 -3.84 -22.78 -27.64
CA ALA A 103 -2.99 -21.76 -27.04
C ALA A 103 -2.29 -22.33 -25.80
N THR A 104 -1.28 -23.18 -26.01
CA THR A 104 -0.08 -23.18 -25.15
C THR A 104 0.70 -21.87 -25.33
N ALA A 105 0.00 -20.74 -25.27
CA ALA A 105 0.59 -19.46 -25.02
C ALA A 105 0.52 -19.31 -23.50
N THR A 106 1.63 -19.65 -22.84
CA THR A 106 2.02 -18.96 -21.62
C THR A 106 1.88 -17.47 -21.90
N ALA A 107 0.73 -16.91 -21.55
CA ALA A 107 0.56 -15.49 -21.33
C ALA A 107 1.34 -15.16 -20.05
N THR A 108 2.66 -15.32 -20.10
CA THR A 108 3.55 -14.42 -19.38
C THR A 108 3.26 -13.06 -20.00
N SER A 109 2.31 -12.36 -19.39
CA SER A 109 2.01 -10.98 -19.65
C SER A 109 3.29 -10.18 -19.49
N ASN A 110 4.03 -10.00 -20.60
CA ASN A 110 5.08 -8.99 -20.75
C ASN A 110 4.53 -7.55 -20.66
N TYR A 111 3.27 -7.41 -20.24
CA TYR A 111 2.62 -6.18 -19.83
C TYR A 111 3.21 -5.59 -18.52
N GLY A 112 4.02 -6.36 -17.78
CA GLY A 112 4.66 -5.92 -16.54
C GLY A 112 5.75 -4.83 -16.69
N ASN A 113 6.17 -4.48 -17.91
CA ASN A 113 7.28 -3.54 -18.12
C ASN A 113 6.83 -2.09 -18.40
N ARG A 114 5.53 -1.83 -18.56
CA ARG A 114 5.00 -0.46 -18.83
C ARG A 114 4.13 0.10 -17.70
N ASP A 115 3.57 -0.75 -16.84
CA ASP A 115 2.62 -0.34 -15.78
C ASP A 115 3.26 -0.04 -14.40
N GLY A 116 4.59 -0.14 -14.31
CA GLY A 116 5.34 0.13 -13.07
C GLY A 116 5.57 -1.12 -12.20
N LEU A 117 6.44 -0.98 -11.20
CA LEU A 117 6.88 -2.07 -10.33
C LEU A 117 6.12 -2.01 -9.00
N TRP A 118 5.79 -3.19 -8.45
CA TRP A 118 5.03 -3.30 -7.21
C TRP A 118 5.80 -4.08 -6.15
N TYR A 119 5.93 -3.48 -4.97
CA TYR A 119 6.68 -4.03 -3.86
C TYR A 119 5.93 -3.95 -2.53
N GLN A 120 6.22 -4.87 -1.63
CA GLN A 120 5.71 -4.80 -0.26
C GLN A 120 6.67 -4.02 0.65
N LEU A 121 6.23 -2.86 1.13
CA LEU A 121 7.00 -2.01 2.05
C LEU A 121 6.89 -2.49 3.51
N LYS A 122 5.68 -2.82 3.97
CA LYS A 122 5.38 -3.38 5.29
C LYS A 122 4.21 -4.35 5.17
N LYS A 123 3.82 -5.05 6.24
CA LYS A 123 2.71 -6.03 6.20
C LYS A 123 1.40 -5.48 5.59
N ASN A 124 1.08 -4.19 5.80
CA ASN A 124 -0.14 -3.56 5.26
C ASN A 124 0.16 -2.34 4.38
N THR A 125 1.35 -2.31 3.76
CA THR A 125 1.79 -1.17 2.96
C THR A 125 2.47 -1.65 1.69
N GLN A 126 1.95 -1.24 0.55
CA GLN A 126 2.50 -1.49 -0.76
C GLN A 126 3.17 -0.23 -1.31
N LEU A 127 4.14 -0.47 -2.18
CA LEU A 127 4.91 0.55 -2.87
C LEU A 127 4.75 0.32 -4.38
N HIS A 128 4.19 1.31 -5.05
CA HIS A 128 4.06 1.36 -6.49
C HIS A 128 5.12 2.30 -7.06
N ILE A 129 5.89 1.81 -8.02
CA ILE A 129 7.00 2.54 -8.63
C ILE A 129 6.67 2.75 -10.10
N ILE A 130 6.59 4.01 -10.50
CA ILE A 130 6.26 4.40 -11.87
C ILE A 130 7.38 5.26 -12.46
N ALA A 131 7.61 5.14 -13.76
CA ALA A 131 8.45 6.09 -14.47
C ALA A 131 7.74 7.45 -14.54
N GLY A 132 8.50 8.54 -14.43
CA GLY A 132 7.95 9.89 -14.62
C GLY A 132 8.70 11.01 -13.92
N ALA A 133 9.71 10.69 -13.11
CA ALA A 133 10.55 11.73 -12.51
C ALA A 133 11.63 12.19 -13.50
N SER A 134 11.91 13.49 -13.52
CA SER A 134 13.09 14.01 -14.20
C SER A 134 14.35 13.71 -13.38
N TYR A 135 15.49 13.58 -14.08
CA TYR A 135 16.79 13.48 -13.44
C TYR A 135 17.05 14.66 -12.50
N GLY A 136 17.71 14.38 -11.39
CA GLY A 136 18.08 15.36 -10.38
C GLY A 136 19.31 16.19 -10.75
N GLU A 137 19.76 16.98 -9.79
CA GLU A 137 20.95 17.82 -9.94
C GLU A 137 22.18 16.98 -10.31
N LYS A 138 22.93 17.38 -11.33
CA LYS A 138 24.11 16.64 -11.87
C LYS A 138 23.76 15.29 -12.51
N ASN A 139 22.61 15.22 -13.19
CA ASN A 139 22.15 14.02 -13.90
C ASN A 139 22.06 12.77 -12.99
N ARG A 140 21.65 13.00 -11.74
CA ARG A 140 21.49 11.93 -10.75
C ARG A 140 20.14 11.27 -10.91
N GLN A 141 20.09 9.97 -10.61
CA GLN A 141 18.84 9.23 -10.54
C GLN A 141 17.99 9.84 -9.43
N ARG A 142 16.70 10.07 -9.70
CA ARG A 142 15.82 10.78 -8.79
C ARG A 142 14.53 10.02 -8.58
N HIS A 143 14.23 9.77 -7.32
CA HIS A 143 13.04 9.09 -6.86
C HIS A 143 12.22 10.10 -6.06
N VAL A 144 11.02 10.38 -6.53
CA VAL A 144 10.15 11.41 -6.00
C VAL A 144 8.95 10.75 -5.35
N CYS A 145 8.71 11.05 -4.08
CA CYS A 145 7.55 10.59 -3.34
C CYS A 145 6.73 11.77 -2.85
N PHE A 146 5.42 11.60 -2.79
CA PHE A 146 4.50 12.60 -2.23
C PHE A 146 4.37 12.49 -0.72
N ASP A 147 4.48 11.28 -0.18
CA ASP A 147 4.28 11.01 1.23
C ASP A 147 5.60 10.96 1.99
N ASN A 148 5.70 11.79 3.05
CA ASN A 148 6.83 11.79 3.96
C ASN A 148 7.03 10.42 4.64
N GLU A 149 5.94 9.78 5.09
CA GLU A 149 5.96 8.46 5.74
C GLU A 149 6.62 7.39 4.86
N CYS A 150 6.38 7.42 3.55
CA CYS A 150 6.96 6.48 2.60
C CYS A 150 8.49 6.60 2.53
N LEU A 151 8.99 7.83 2.47
CA LEU A 151 10.43 8.09 2.42
C LEU A 151 11.13 7.80 3.75
N GLU A 152 10.46 8.03 4.87
CA GLU A 152 10.97 7.64 6.19
C GLU A 152 11.11 6.11 6.30
N ASP A 153 10.12 5.35 5.82
CA ASP A 153 10.17 3.89 5.80
C ASP A 153 11.29 3.35 4.91
N ILE A 154 11.51 3.97 3.75
CA ILE A 154 12.63 3.64 2.87
C ILE A 154 13.95 3.97 3.55
N LEU A 155 14.07 5.13 4.20
CA LEU A 155 15.27 5.53 4.91
C LEU A 155 15.60 4.55 6.04
N LEU A 156 14.62 4.12 6.82
CA LEU A 156 14.80 3.09 7.86
C LEU A 156 15.31 1.78 7.26
N ARG A 157 14.79 1.36 6.09
CA ARG A 157 15.29 0.17 5.39
C ARG A 157 16.73 0.36 4.92
N VAL A 158 17.06 1.51 4.32
CA VAL A 158 18.43 1.87 3.91
C VAL A 158 19.40 1.79 5.09
N GLU A 159 18.99 2.30 6.26
CA GLU A 159 19.76 2.24 7.51
C GLU A 159 19.94 0.81 8.00
N SER A 160 18.87 0.00 8.03
CA SER A 160 18.92 -1.40 8.46
C SER A 160 19.83 -2.26 7.57
N ARG A 161 19.90 -1.94 6.28
CA ARG A 161 20.75 -2.58 5.27
C ARG A 161 22.19 -2.05 5.28
N ARG A 162 22.51 -1.07 6.13
CA ARG A 162 23.83 -0.41 6.25
C ARG A 162 24.34 0.17 4.93
N LEU A 163 23.43 0.65 4.09
CA LEU A 163 23.80 1.31 2.84
C LEU A 163 24.41 2.68 3.12
N LYS A 164 25.27 3.17 2.23
CA LYS A 164 25.84 4.52 2.37
C LYS A 164 24.79 5.54 2.00
N TYR A 165 24.40 6.38 2.97
CA TYR A 165 23.40 7.43 2.76
C TYR A 165 23.85 8.77 3.35
N LYS A 166 23.23 9.86 2.87
CA LYS A 166 23.42 11.22 3.38
C LYS A 166 22.10 11.97 3.38
N VAL A 167 21.60 12.33 4.56
CA VAL A 167 20.42 13.19 4.70
C VAL A 167 20.81 14.64 4.45
N ARG A 168 20.16 15.31 3.49
CA ARG A 168 20.38 16.75 3.19
C ARG A 168 19.39 17.63 3.94
N ARG A 169 18.13 17.21 4.03
CA ARG A 169 17.04 17.95 4.67
C ARG A 169 16.02 16.98 5.26
N ARG A 170 15.43 17.33 6.40
CA ARG A 170 14.39 16.50 7.07
C ARG A 170 12.95 16.86 6.66
N LYS A 171 12.66 18.12 6.31
CA LYS A 171 11.35 18.59 5.86
C LYS A 171 11.47 19.67 4.79
N PRO A 172 10.96 19.48 3.56
CA PRO A 172 10.63 18.18 2.96
C PRO A 172 11.85 17.25 3.00
N LEU A 173 11.62 15.95 3.24
CA LEU A 173 12.66 14.95 3.39
C LEU A 173 13.43 14.79 2.07
N ASN A 174 14.75 14.98 2.15
CA ASN A 174 15.66 14.77 1.03
C ASN A 174 16.91 14.06 1.54
N PHE A 175 17.21 12.92 0.95
CA PHE A 175 18.42 12.19 1.23
C PHE A 175 18.98 11.52 -0.03
N LEU A 176 20.28 11.30 0.00
CA LEU A 176 21.01 10.61 -1.06
C LEU A 176 21.36 9.21 -0.59
N VAL A 177 21.19 8.23 -1.47
CA VAL A 177 21.64 6.86 -1.24
C VAL A 177 22.61 6.48 -2.35
N LYS A 178 23.67 5.76 -1.98
CA LYS A 178 24.64 5.25 -2.94
C LYS A 178 24.38 3.78 -3.21
N ASP A 179 24.28 3.47 -4.49
CA ASP A 179 24.10 2.14 -5.02
C ASP A 179 25.44 1.37 -5.08
N ILE A 180 25.39 0.06 -5.34
CA ILE A 180 26.56 -0.83 -5.53
C ILE A 180 27.44 -0.30 -6.66
N ASP A 181 26.82 0.11 -7.77
CA ASP A 181 27.49 0.68 -8.95
C ASP A 181 28.00 2.11 -8.74
N GLN A 182 28.10 2.57 -7.49
CA GLN A 182 28.49 3.92 -7.11
C GLN A 182 27.55 5.03 -7.63
N ARG A 183 26.41 4.66 -8.21
CA ARG A 183 25.35 5.59 -8.64
C ARG A 183 24.75 6.28 -7.41
N ILE A 184 24.44 7.56 -7.53
CA ILE A 184 23.78 8.34 -6.48
C ILE A 184 22.32 8.45 -6.84
N ILE A 185 21.46 7.92 -5.97
CA ILE A 185 20.01 8.02 -6.06
C ILE A 185 19.56 9.09 -5.08
N GLU A 186 18.90 10.12 -5.58
CA GLU A 186 18.31 11.18 -4.79
C GLU A 186 16.85 10.85 -4.50
N MET A 187 16.52 10.74 -3.21
CA MET A 187 15.18 10.52 -2.69
C MET A 187 14.62 11.87 -2.24
N VAL A 188 13.49 12.30 -2.82
CA VAL A 188 12.93 13.64 -2.60
C VAL A 188 11.44 13.56 -2.30
N GLU A 189 11.03 14.20 -1.21
CA GLU A 189 9.64 14.51 -0.92
C GLU A 189 9.18 15.73 -1.75
N VAL A 190 8.02 15.62 -2.40
CA VAL A 190 7.38 16.76 -3.07
C VAL A 190 6.85 17.72 -2.01
N LYS A 191 7.26 18.99 -2.11
CA LYS A 191 6.72 20.04 -1.25
C LYS A 191 5.33 20.43 -1.77
N ASN A 192 4.32 20.29 -0.92
CA ASN A 192 2.99 20.87 -1.14
C ASN A 192 2.99 22.37 -0.79
#